data_AF-A0A8T6U8L0-F1
#
_entry.id   AF-A0A8T6U8L0-F1
#
_cell.length_a   1.000
_cell.length_b   1.000
_cell.length_c   1.000
_cell.angle_alpha   90.00
_cell.angle_beta   90.00
_cell.angle_gamma   90.00
#
_symmetry.space_group_name_H-M   'P 1'
#
loop_
_entity.id
_entity.type
_entity.pdbx_description
1 polymer ?
#
loop_
_entity_poly.entity_id
_entity_poly.type
_entity_poly.pdbx_seq_one_letter_code
_entity_poly.pdbx_strand_id
1 'polypeptide(L)'
;MWAIWRPDARAVLRDKKARASLSRYFDVMEDDKPARFLIAKKLPANFNNNNSLTKLWKIHDQLTEEFYYLENQIDSRQKRLEELDAPEKSYLDLKIEIASRILEGCHFCTRRCGFNRLKGELGYCKCGTQITVSTIFEHMGEEPELVPSGTIFTLGCTLRCLHCQNWTISRWY
;
A
#
# COMPACT_ATOMS: atom_id res chain seq x y z
N MET A 1 28.25 -12.27 -4.13
CA MET A 1 29.03 -11.77 -2.98
C MET A 1 28.14 -11.40 -1.80
N TRP A 2 27.00 -10.71 -2.01
CA TRP A 2 26.06 -10.32 -0.93
C TRP A 2 25.67 -11.44 0.04
N ALA A 3 25.43 -12.64 -0.49
CA ALA A 3 25.18 -13.87 0.28
C ALA A 3 26.22 -14.20 1.36
N ILE A 4 27.47 -13.80 1.13
CA ILE A 4 28.62 -14.04 2.00
C ILE A 4 28.68 -12.94 3.07
N TRP A 5 28.35 -11.69 2.71
CA TRP A 5 28.41 -10.52 3.59
C TRP A 5 27.17 -10.38 4.48
N ARG A 6 26.01 -10.83 3.99
CA ARG A 6 24.71 -10.80 4.67
C ARG A 6 24.05 -12.19 4.64
N PRO A 7 24.67 -13.19 5.28
CA PRO A 7 24.11 -14.55 5.32
C PRO A 7 22.77 -14.57 6.10
N ASP A 8 22.57 -13.64 7.04
CA ASP A 8 21.33 -13.40 7.77
C ASP A 8 20.16 -13.09 6.82
N ALA A 9 20.38 -12.23 5.82
CA ALA A 9 19.37 -11.83 4.85
C ALA A 9 18.92 -13.00 3.96
N ARG A 10 19.74 -14.04 3.80
CA ARG A 10 19.33 -15.30 3.14
C ARG A 10 18.74 -16.31 4.11
N ALA A 11 19.24 -16.37 5.34
CA ALA A 11 18.77 -17.30 6.35
C ALA A 11 17.30 -17.03 6.72
N VAL A 12 16.91 -15.75 6.82
CA VAL A 12 15.53 -15.35 7.14
C VAL A 12 14.51 -15.86 6.12
N LEU A 13 14.89 -16.01 4.84
CA LEU A 13 14.00 -16.55 3.81
C LEU A 13 13.59 -18.02 4.08
N ARG A 14 14.39 -18.73 4.88
CA ARG A 14 14.12 -20.12 5.31
C ARG A 14 13.67 -20.21 6.77
N ASP A 15 13.60 -19.08 7.48
CA ASP A 15 13.19 -19.08 8.88
C ASP A 15 11.70 -19.47 8.99
N LYS A 16 11.43 -20.47 9.83
CA LYS A 16 10.07 -21.03 9.97
C LYS A 16 9.09 -20.01 10.54
N LYS A 17 9.53 -19.15 11.46
CA LYS A 17 8.65 -18.14 12.07
C LYS A 17 8.37 -17.03 11.07
N ALA A 18 9.38 -16.54 10.35
CA ALA A 18 9.20 -15.53 9.30
C ALA A 18 8.21 -16.01 8.24
N ARG A 19 8.40 -17.23 7.70
CA ARG A 19 7.50 -17.80 6.70
C ARG A 19 6.08 -18.02 7.22
N ALA A 20 5.92 -18.40 8.48
CA ALA A 20 4.59 -18.53 9.10
C ALA A 20 3.90 -17.17 9.30
N SER A 21 4.63 -16.16 9.78
CA SER A 21 4.08 -14.84 10.08
C SER A 21 3.79 -13.99 8.85
N LEU A 22 4.55 -14.18 7.77
CA LEU A 22 4.46 -13.41 6.54
C LEU A 22 4.18 -14.31 5.32
N SER A 23 3.38 -15.36 5.49
CA SER A 23 3.16 -16.40 4.47
C SER A 23 2.83 -15.83 3.09
N ARG A 24 1.86 -14.91 3.01
CA ARG A 24 1.49 -14.27 1.73
C ARG A 24 2.62 -13.46 1.10
N TYR A 25 3.48 -12.82 1.89
CA TYR A 25 4.62 -12.10 1.33
C TYR A 25 5.56 -13.06 0.62
N PHE A 26 5.89 -14.19 1.25
CA PHE A 26 6.73 -15.21 0.64
C PHE A 26 6.06 -15.85 -0.58
N ASP A 27 4.77 -16.17 -0.49
CA ASP A 27 4.02 -16.73 -1.63
C ASP A 27 4.01 -15.76 -2.83
N VAL A 28 3.97 -14.45 -2.59
CA VAL A 28 4.05 -13.43 -3.66
C VAL A 28 5.48 -13.30 -4.20
N MET A 29 6.48 -13.28 -3.31
CA MET A 29 7.89 -13.20 -3.69
C MET A 29 8.33 -14.39 -4.54
N GLU A 30 7.77 -15.58 -4.29
CA GLU A 30 8.06 -16.83 -5.00
C GLU A 30 7.16 -17.06 -6.23
N ASP A 31 6.37 -16.05 -6.63
CA ASP A 31 5.39 -16.12 -7.73
C ASP A 31 4.35 -17.26 -7.57
N ASP A 32 4.11 -17.75 -6.36
CA ASP A 32 3.08 -18.77 -6.07
C ASP A 32 1.67 -18.17 -6.02
N LYS A 33 1.54 -16.95 -5.47
CA LYS A 33 0.26 -16.25 -5.34
C LYS A 33 0.38 -14.78 -5.75
N PRO A 34 -0.66 -14.18 -6.35
CA PRO A 34 -0.59 -12.79 -6.77
C PRO A 34 -0.67 -11.82 -5.59
N ALA A 35 -0.14 -10.62 -5.74
CA ALA A 35 -0.35 -9.55 -4.78
C ALA A 35 -1.84 -9.17 -4.68
N ARG A 36 -2.34 -8.90 -3.47
CA ARG A 36 -3.76 -8.60 -3.20
C ARG A 36 -4.34 -7.45 -4.03
N PHE A 37 -3.53 -6.43 -4.31
CA PHE A 37 -4.00 -5.29 -5.12
C PHE A 37 -4.27 -5.70 -6.58
N LEU A 38 -3.60 -6.73 -7.10
CA LEU A 38 -3.87 -7.25 -8.44
C LEU A 38 -5.22 -7.97 -8.47
N ILE A 39 -5.56 -8.72 -7.42
CA ILE A 39 -6.89 -9.33 -7.25
C ILE A 39 -7.95 -8.24 -7.13
N ALA A 40 -7.72 -7.22 -6.30
CA ALA A 40 -8.66 -6.10 -6.11
C ALA A 40 -8.93 -5.32 -7.41
N LYS A 41 -7.97 -5.27 -8.34
CA LYS A 41 -8.15 -4.68 -9.68
C LYS A 41 -9.09 -5.48 -10.59
N LYS A 42 -9.28 -6.78 -10.32
CA LYS A 42 -10.15 -7.66 -11.12
C LYS A 42 -11.58 -7.74 -10.59
N LEU A 43 -11.82 -7.33 -9.35
CA LEU A 43 -13.16 -7.34 -8.76
C LEU A 43 -13.94 -6.10 -9.23
N PRO A 44 -15.04 -6.23 -9.99
CA PRO A 44 -15.83 -5.08 -10.44
C PRO A 44 -16.49 -4.34 -9.28
N ALA A 45 -16.56 -3.01 -9.37
CA ALA A 45 -17.22 -2.16 -8.38
C ALA A 45 -18.20 -1.21 -9.06
N ASN A 46 -19.48 -1.28 -8.66
CA ASN A 46 -20.52 -0.41 -9.20
C ASN A 46 -20.71 0.83 -8.32
N PHE A 47 -20.02 1.92 -8.64
CA PHE A 47 -20.18 3.21 -7.96
C PHE A 47 -20.11 4.40 -8.93
N ASN A 48 -20.76 5.49 -8.52
CA ASN A 48 -20.81 6.76 -9.24
C ASN A 48 -20.25 7.88 -8.36
N ASN A 49 -19.65 8.89 -8.97
CA ASN A 49 -19.14 10.11 -8.36
C ASN A 49 -20.21 10.85 -7.54
N ASN A 50 -21.49 10.71 -7.90
CA ASN A 50 -22.61 11.30 -7.15
C ASN A 50 -23.01 10.52 -5.88
N ASN A 51 -22.47 9.32 -5.65
CA ASN A 51 -22.77 8.58 -4.41
C ASN A 51 -22.20 9.32 -3.20
N SER A 52 -22.82 9.23 -2.03
CA SER A 52 -22.25 9.78 -0.79
C SER A 52 -21.09 8.92 -0.27
N LEU A 53 -20.19 9.49 0.54
CA LEU A 53 -19.09 8.74 1.16
C LEU A 53 -19.62 7.53 1.97
N THR A 54 -20.72 7.68 2.69
CA THR A 54 -21.40 6.60 3.40
C THR A 54 -21.83 5.47 2.47
N LYS A 55 -22.34 5.80 1.27
CA LYS A 55 -22.73 4.79 0.28
C LYS A 55 -21.51 4.07 -0.29
N LEU A 56 -20.41 4.78 -0.56
CA LEU A 56 -19.17 4.16 -1.02
C LEU A 56 -18.61 3.17 -0.01
N TRP A 57 -18.62 3.51 1.28
CA TRP A 57 -18.22 2.58 2.35
C TRP A 57 -19.09 1.33 2.41
N LYS A 58 -20.42 1.47 2.26
CA LYS A 58 -21.32 0.30 2.18
C LYS A 58 -20.97 -0.63 1.01
N ILE A 59 -20.66 -0.05 -0.16
CA ILE A 59 -20.24 -0.84 -1.33
C ILE A 59 -18.88 -1.51 -1.04
N HIS A 60 -17.96 -0.79 -0.38
CA HIS A 60 -16.66 -1.35 0.00
C HIS A 60 -16.81 -2.54 0.95
N ASP A 61 -17.67 -2.44 1.97
CA ASP A 61 -17.90 -3.54 2.92
C ASP A 61 -18.42 -4.79 2.19
N GLN A 62 -19.38 -4.62 1.28
CA GLN A 62 -19.91 -5.72 0.45
C GLN A 62 -18.81 -6.35 -0.42
N LEU A 63 -18.05 -5.53 -1.15
CA LEU A 63 -16.96 -6.00 -2.01
C LEU A 63 -15.78 -6.58 -1.21
N THR A 64 -15.65 -6.26 0.08
CA THR A 64 -14.62 -6.86 0.94
C THR A 64 -14.88 -8.36 1.12
N GLU A 65 -16.14 -8.76 1.32
CA GLU A 65 -16.51 -10.17 1.42
C GLU A 65 -16.30 -10.90 0.07
N GLU A 66 -16.72 -10.28 -1.03
CA GLU A 66 -16.48 -10.80 -2.38
C GLU A 66 -14.99 -10.93 -2.71
N PHE A 67 -14.18 -9.96 -2.25
CA PHE A 67 -12.74 -9.98 -2.41
C PHE A 67 -12.11 -11.19 -1.71
N TYR A 68 -12.50 -11.49 -0.47
CA TYR A 68 -11.97 -12.67 0.23
C TYR A 68 -12.41 -13.98 -0.41
N TYR A 69 -13.64 -14.05 -0.92
CA TYR A 69 -14.09 -15.20 -1.70
C TYR A 69 -13.23 -15.39 -2.96
N LEU A 70 -13.00 -14.32 -3.72
CA LEU A 70 -12.16 -14.37 -4.92
C LEU A 70 -10.70 -14.69 -4.61
N GLU A 71 -10.13 -14.10 -3.56
CA GLU A 71 -8.77 -14.39 -3.08
C GLU A 71 -8.63 -15.89 -2.80
N ASN A 72 -9.58 -16.48 -2.07
CA ASN A 72 -9.56 -17.91 -1.77
C ASN A 72 -9.68 -18.79 -3.03
N GLN A 73 -10.50 -18.40 -4.01
CA GLN A 73 -10.60 -19.12 -5.30
C GLN A 73 -9.29 -19.10 -6.09
N ILE A 74 -8.59 -17.97 -6.09
CA ILE A 74 -7.30 -17.81 -6.76
C ILE A 74 -6.22 -18.60 -6.02
N ASP A 75 -6.17 -18.48 -4.69
CA ASP A 75 -5.19 -19.15 -3.85
C ASP A 75 -5.33 -20.68 -3.89
N SER A 76 -6.57 -21.18 -4.03
CA SER A 76 -6.86 -22.61 -4.21
C SER A 76 -6.76 -23.09 -5.67
N ARG A 77 -6.28 -22.23 -6.59
CA ARG A 77 -6.12 -22.50 -8.03
C ARG A 77 -7.43 -22.88 -8.74
N GLN A 78 -8.59 -22.57 -8.16
CA GLN A 78 -9.91 -22.76 -8.78
C GLN A 78 -10.16 -21.75 -9.91
N LYS A 79 -9.54 -20.57 -9.81
CA LYS A 79 -9.55 -19.53 -10.84
C LYS A 79 -8.15 -19.00 -11.07
N ARG A 80 -7.85 -18.61 -12.31
CA ARG A 80 -6.60 -17.92 -12.65
C ARG A 80 -6.85 -16.43 -12.78
N LEU A 81 -5.93 -15.61 -12.26
CA LEU A 81 -6.07 -14.15 -12.29
C LEU A 81 -6.10 -13.60 -13.72
N GLU A 82 -5.36 -14.26 -14.62
CA GLU A 82 -5.20 -13.90 -16.03
C GLU A 82 -6.49 -14.11 -16.82
N GLU A 83 -7.38 -15.00 -16.37
CA GLU A 83 -8.68 -15.28 -16.99
C GLU A 83 -9.76 -14.26 -16.59
N LEU A 84 -9.50 -13.44 -15.57
CA LEU A 84 -10.45 -12.44 -15.13
C LEU A 84 -10.33 -11.18 -15.98
N ASP A 85 -11.48 -10.69 -16.45
CA ASP A 85 -11.56 -9.42 -17.16
C ASP A 85 -11.11 -8.24 -16.28
N ALA A 86 -10.59 -7.20 -16.92
CA ALA A 86 -10.35 -5.92 -16.25
C ALA A 86 -11.64 -5.10 -16.32
N PRO A 87 -12.33 -4.84 -15.19
CA PRO A 87 -13.53 -4.01 -15.18
C PRO A 87 -13.19 -2.54 -15.41
N GLU A 88 -14.16 -1.75 -15.88
CA GLU A 88 -14.01 -0.29 -16.02
C GLU A 88 -13.75 0.38 -14.66
N LYS A 89 -14.43 -0.08 -13.61
CA LYS A 89 -14.21 0.33 -12.23
C LYS A 89 -14.04 -0.90 -11.36
N SER A 90 -12.91 -0.96 -10.66
CA SER A 90 -12.57 -2.05 -9.77
C SER A 90 -12.78 -1.72 -8.30
N TYR A 91 -12.71 -2.73 -7.44
CA TYR A 91 -12.68 -2.56 -5.99
C TYR A 91 -11.47 -1.72 -5.54
N LEU A 92 -10.35 -1.76 -6.28
CA LEU A 92 -9.24 -0.84 -6.04
C LEU A 92 -9.61 0.61 -6.37
N ASP A 93 -10.32 0.86 -7.48
CA ASP A 93 -10.77 2.20 -7.85
C ASP A 93 -11.77 2.78 -6.85
N LEU A 94 -12.65 1.94 -6.29
CA LEU A 94 -13.53 2.35 -5.20
C LEU A 94 -12.73 2.84 -3.98
N LYS A 95 -11.66 2.13 -3.60
CA LYS A 95 -10.78 2.56 -2.50
C LYS A 95 -10.07 3.88 -2.81
N ILE A 96 -9.65 4.09 -4.06
CA ILE A 96 -9.05 5.36 -4.52
C ILE A 96 -10.05 6.51 -4.41
N GLU A 97 -11.30 6.29 -4.84
CA GLU A 97 -12.37 7.29 -4.74
C GLU A 97 -12.67 7.65 -3.27
N ILE A 98 -12.80 6.65 -2.40
CA ILE A 98 -12.99 6.86 -0.95
C ILE A 98 -11.82 7.66 -0.37
N ALA A 99 -10.58 7.26 -0.66
CA ALA A 99 -9.38 7.95 -0.18
C ALA A 99 -9.32 9.41 -0.67
N SER A 100 -9.73 9.66 -1.92
CA SER A 100 -9.80 10.99 -2.50
C SER A 100 -10.80 11.89 -1.77
N ARG A 101 -11.97 11.36 -1.39
CA ARG A 101 -12.96 12.10 -0.59
C ARG A 101 -12.52 12.36 0.84
N ILE A 102 -11.78 11.42 1.43
CA ILE A 102 -11.19 11.64 2.76
C ILE A 102 -10.30 12.89 2.75
N LEU A 103 -9.65 13.24 1.63
CA LEU A 103 -8.83 14.45 1.54
C LEU A 103 -9.63 15.75 1.72
N GLU A 104 -10.94 15.78 1.48
CA GLU A 104 -11.79 16.96 1.75
C GLU A 104 -11.92 17.27 3.25
N GLY A 105 -11.78 16.24 4.09
CA GLY A 105 -11.80 16.32 5.54
C GLY A 105 -10.70 15.42 6.13
N CYS A 106 -9.45 15.73 5.80
CA CYS A 106 -8.33 14.80 5.91
C CYS A 106 -8.09 14.27 7.32
N HIS A 107 -8.08 12.93 7.45
CA HIS A 107 -7.84 12.23 8.70
C HIS A 107 -6.92 11.01 8.57
N PHE A 108 -6.03 10.98 7.58
CA PHE A 108 -5.08 9.88 7.38
C PHE A 108 -4.01 9.74 8.47
N CYS A 109 -3.61 10.85 9.10
CA CYS A 109 -2.69 10.79 10.25
C CYS A 109 -3.46 10.71 11.57
N THR A 110 -2.78 10.27 12.63
CA THR A 110 -3.36 10.14 13.99
C THR A 110 -3.91 11.45 14.55
N ARG A 111 -3.49 12.61 14.02
CA ARG A 111 -4.01 13.92 14.42
C ARG A 111 -5.40 14.25 13.88
N ARG A 112 -5.88 13.55 12.85
CA ARG A 112 -7.23 13.69 12.28
C ARG A 112 -7.69 15.13 12.08
N CYS A 113 -6.84 15.94 11.42
CA CYS A 113 -6.96 17.40 11.43
C CYS A 113 -8.18 17.98 10.69
N GLY A 114 -8.82 17.23 9.78
CA GLY A 114 -10.02 17.69 9.07
C GLY A 114 -9.80 18.73 7.97
N PHE A 115 -8.57 19.21 7.73
CA PHE A 115 -8.27 20.16 6.65
C PHE A 115 -8.56 19.59 5.26
N ASN A 116 -9.08 20.45 4.38
CA ASN A 116 -9.39 20.12 3.00
C ASN A 116 -8.16 20.25 2.10
N ARG A 117 -7.53 19.12 1.80
CA ARG A 117 -6.30 19.10 0.98
C ARG A 117 -6.57 19.47 -0.47
N LEU A 118 -7.78 19.20 -0.97
CA LEU A 118 -8.18 19.54 -2.34
C LEU A 118 -8.28 21.06 -2.54
N LYS A 119 -8.53 21.81 -1.47
CA LYS A 119 -8.48 23.29 -1.46
C LYS A 119 -7.09 23.86 -1.15
N GLY A 120 -6.07 23.01 -1.04
CA GLY A 120 -4.72 23.42 -0.68
C GLY A 120 -4.49 23.66 0.82
N GLU A 121 -5.46 23.33 1.68
CA GLU A 121 -5.30 23.51 3.12
C GLU A 121 -4.29 22.51 3.70
N LEU A 122 -3.36 23.01 4.52
CA LEU A 122 -2.29 22.23 5.09
C LEU A 122 -2.39 22.14 6.62
N GLY A 123 -2.60 20.94 7.13
CA GLY A 123 -2.57 20.64 8.56
C GLY A 123 -1.14 20.53 9.11
N TYR A 124 -1.01 20.02 10.33
CA TYR A 124 0.29 19.85 11.01
C TYR A 124 1.31 19.05 10.20
N CYS A 125 0.86 18.04 9.46
CA CYS A 125 1.73 17.21 8.61
C CYS A 125 2.24 17.92 7.36
N LYS A 126 1.65 19.06 6.97
CA LYS A 126 1.87 19.80 5.71
C LYS A 126 1.79 18.99 4.40
N CYS A 127 1.43 17.71 4.44
CA CYS A 127 1.15 16.92 3.23
C CYS A 127 -0.08 17.47 2.49
N GLY A 128 0.05 17.73 1.20
CA GLY A 128 -1.05 18.13 0.31
C GLY A 128 -1.66 16.95 -0.45
N THR A 129 -2.09 17.19 -1.69
CA THR A 129 -2.52 16.15 -2.65
C THR A 129 -1.35 15.56 -3.43
N GLN A 130 -0.21 16.24 -3.45
CA GLN A 130 1.00 15.82 -4.12
C GLN A 130 2.02 15.32 -3.10
N ILE A 131 2.76 14.28 -3.49
CA ILE A 131 3.85 13.74 -2.68
C ILE A 131 5.11 14.57 -2.89
N THR A 132 5.77 14.95 -1.81
CA THR A 132 7.08 15.63 -1.90
C THR A 132 8.18 14.63 -1.64
N VAL A 133 9.10 14.52 -2.59
CA VAL A 133 10.26 13.65 -2.53
C VAL A 133 11.45 14.43 -1.96
N SER A 134 12.12 13.86 -0.97
CA SER A 134 13.33 14.42 -0.36
C SER A 134 14.59 13.94 -1.07
N THR A 135 14.68 12.64 -1.36
CA THR A 135 15.88 12.04 -1.95
C THR A 135 15.50 10.77 -2.71
N ILE A 136 16.22 10.49 -3.80
CA ILE A 136 16.11 9.28 -4.61
C ILE A 136 17.52 8.75 -4.82
N PHE A 137 17.76 7.47 -4.52
CA PHE A 137 19.07 6.85 -4.68
C PHE A 137 18.98 5.33 -4.80
N GLU A 138 20.04 4.72 -5.31
CA GLU A 138 20.22 3.26 -5.31
C GLU A 138 20.54 2.77 -3.91
N HIS A 139 19.78 1.79 -3.43
CA HIS A 139 19.89 1.28 -2.08
C HIS A 139 20.32 -0.19 -2.09
N MET A 140 21.36 -0.47 -1.30
CA MET A 140 22.01 -1.77 -1.27
C MET A 140 21.68 -2.57 0.00
N GLY A 141 20.89 -2.03 0.92
CA GLY A 141 20.57 -2.62 2.22
C GLY A 141 19.29 -3.46 2.31
N GLU A 142 18.55 -3.65 1.21
CA GLU A 142 17.30 -4.44 1.18
C GLU A 142 17.58 -5.96 1.17
N GLU A 143 16.51 -6.77 1.09
CA GLU A 143 16.57 -8.21 0.89
C GLU A 143 17.38 -8.59 -0.37
N PRO A 144 18.05 -9.77 -0.38
CA PRO A 144 18.99 -10.12 -1.45
C PRO A 144 18.42 -10.08 -2.88
N GLU A 145 17.14 -10.40 -3.03
CA GLU A 145 16.36 -10.36 -4.26
C GLU A 145 15.96 -8.95 -4.72
N LEU A 146 15.99 -7.97 -3.81
CA LEU A 146 15.66 -6.58 -4.11
C LEU A 146 16.90 -5.70 -4.31
N VAL A 147 18.12 -6.21 -4.13
CA VAL A 147 19.36 -5.42 -4.25
C VAL A 147 19.97 -5.55 -5.67
N PRO A 148 20.26 -4.42 -6.36
CA PRO A 148 20.00 -3.05 -5.93
C PRO A 148 18.53 -2.66 -6.02
N SER A 149 18.04 -1.89 -5.05
CA SER A 149 16.69 -1.32 -5.06
C SER A 149 16.72 0.18 -5.35
N GLY A 150 15.62 0.69 -5.91
CA GLY A 150 15.39 2.13 -5.97
C GLY A 150 14.70 2.59 -4.68
N THR A 151 15.34 3.46 -3.89
CA THR A 151 14.72 4.05 -2.71
C THR A 151 14.28 5.48 -3.00
N ILE A 152 13.03 5.78 -2.62
CA ILE A 152 12.44 7.12 -2.67
C ILE A 152 12.03 7.51 -1.25
N PHE A 153 12.69 8.52 -0.67
CA PHE A 153 12.29 9.08 0.61
C PHE A 153 11.39 10.30 0.44
N THR A 154 10.33 10.35 1.23
CA THR A 154 9.28 11.37 1.17
C THR A 154 9.24 12.21 2.44
N LEU A 155 8.72 13.42 2.34
CA LEU A 155 8.63 14.37 3.46
C LEU A 155 7.30 14.23 4.23
N GLY A 156 7.29 14.74 5.47
CA GLY A 156 6.06 15.03 6.21
C GLY A 156 5.73 14.08 7.35
N CYS A 157 6.71 13.37 7.90
CA CYS A 157 6.51 12.54 9.08
C CYS A 157 6.07 13.40 10.28
N THR A 158 4.92 13.05 10.87
CA THR A 158 4.33 13.81 11.98
C THR A 158 4.88 13.45 13.36
N LEU A 159 5.67 12.37 13.48
CA LEU A 159 6.12 11.84 14.77
C LEU A 159 7.21 12.71 15.43
N ARG A 160 8.02 13.44 14.62
CA ARG A 160 9.10 14.33 15.09
C ARG A 160 10.05 13.69 16.12
N CYS A 161 10.39 12.42 15.95
CA CYS A 161 11.23 11.68 16.90
C CYS A 161 12.57 12.39 17.17
N LEU A 162 12.98 12.46 18.44
CA LEU A 162 14.26 13.06 18.85
C LEU A 162 15.46 12.26 18.32
N HIS A 163 15.32 10.94 18.25
CA HIS A 163 16.35 10.01 17.76
C HIS A 163 16.03 9.49 16.36
N CYS A 164 15.44 10.33 15.50
CA CYS A 164 15.10 9.92 14.15
C CYS A 164 16.37 9.74 13.31
N GLN A 165 16.65 8.52 12.83
CA GLN A 165 17.73 8.27 11.87
C GLN A 165 17.58 9.14 10.61
N ASN A 166 16.34 9.33 10.18
CA ASN A 166 15.97 10.12 9.00
C ASN A 166 15.57 11.56 9.37
N TRP A 167 16.11 12.13 10.46
CA TRP A 167 15.70 13.45 10.96
C TRP A 167 15.78 14.54 9.89
N THR A 168 16.88 14.55 9.11
CA THR A 168 17.17 15.53 8.05
C THR A 168 16.20 15.48 6.87
N ILE A 169 15.58 14.33 6.62
CA ILE A 169 14.72 14.08 5.44
C ILE A 169 13.26 13.75 5.82
N SER A 170 12.92 13.73 7.11
CA SER A 170 11.57 13.37 7.58
C SER A 170 10.67 14.59 7.78
N ARG A 171 11.25 15.80 7.74
CA ARG A 171 10.60 17.07 8.08
C ARG A 171 10.61 18.02 6.90
N TRP A 172 9.66 18.96 6.90
CA TRP A 172 9.67 20.09 5.99
C TRP A 172 10.84 21.01 6.35
N TYR A 173 11.62 21.38 5.33
CA TYR A 173 12.64 22.41 5.41
C TYR A 173 12.04 23.79 5.12
#